data_AF-A0A261EY01-F1
#
_entry.id   AF-A0A261EY01-F1
#
_cell.length_a   1.000
_cell.length_b   1.000
_cell.length_c   1.000
_cell.angle_alpha   90.00
_cell.angle_beta   90.00
_cell.angle_gamma   90.00
#
_symmetry.space_group_name_H-M   'P 1'
#
loop_
_entity.id
_entity.type
_entity.pdbx_description
1 polymer ?
#
loop_
_entity_poly.entity_id
_entity_poly.type
_entity_poly.pdbx_seq_one_letter_code
_entity_poly.pdbx_strand_id
1 'polypeptide(L)'
;MARLDTVAFPAMAVFDASHQKADKWQVLKCLEEAAELAEAGKAWVKDGSDVNRRAMLDELADVLQTLANLIDAYEITPDELRLSCGRVFEKNSARGMYLPGARSRMSREGDEHAGNDA
;
A
#
# COMPACT_ATOMS: atom_id res chain seq x y z
N MET A 1 17.05 -19.37 -10.59
CA MET A 1 16.56 -18.05 -10.11
C MET A 1 15.08 -18.17 -9.85
N ALA A 2 14.58 -17.70 -8.70
CA ALA A 2 13.13 -17.62 -8.48
C ALA A 2 12.53 -16.63 -9.49
N ARG A 3 11.39 -16.99 -10.09
CA ARG A 3 10.65 -16.08 -10.97
C ARG A 3 10.02 -15.00 -10.09
N LEU A 4 10.38 -13.75 -10.37
CA LEU A 4 9.70 -12.60 -9.77
C LEU A 4 8.47 -12.29 -10.61
N ASP A 5 7.29 -12.49 -10.04
CA ASP A 5 6.06 -12.03 -10.67
C ASP A 5 5.87 -10.55 -10.36
N THR A 6 5.78 -9.74 -11.41
CA THR A 6 5.61 -8.28 -11.32
C THR A 6 4.20 -7.88 -11.69
N VAL A 7 3.65 -6.90 -11.01
CA VAL A 7 2.40 -6.23 -11.39
C VAL A 7 2.74 -4.87 -11.97
N ALA A 8 2.14 -4.54 -13.12
CA ALA A 8 2.22 -3.19 -13.68
C ALA A 8 1.12 -2.32 -13.09
N PHE A 9 1.49 -1.11 -12.66
CA PHE A 9 0.53 -0.08 -12.26
C PHE A 9 0.11 0.75 -13.49
N PRO A 10 -1.13 1.26 -13.52
CA PRO A 10 -1.57 2.17 -14.56
C PRO A 10 -0.77 3.49 -14.52
N ALA A 11 -0.69 4.17 -15.66
CA ALA A 11 -0.23 5.56 -15.69
C ALA A 11 -1.30 6.45 -15.06
N MET A 12 -0.91 7.29 -14.10
CA MET A 12 -1.80 8.18 -13.36
C MET A 12 -1.62 9.62 -13.82
N ALA A 13 -2.73 10.31 -14.10
CA ALA A 13 -2.70 11.76 -14.21
C ALA A 13 -2.59 12.36 -12.81
N VAL A 14 -1.89 13.48 -12.69
CA VAL A 14 -1.83 14.25 -11.44
C VAL A 14 -2.94 15.30 -11.44
N PHE A 15 -3.40 15.68 -10.25
CA PHE A 15 -4.34 16.80 -10.15
C PHE A 15 -3.67 18.12 -10.54
N ASP A 16 -4.48 19.13 -10.84
CA ASP A 16 -3.96 20.49 -11.04
C ASP A 16 -3.18 20.97 -9.80
N ALA A 17 -2.15 21.79 -10.02
CA ALA A 17 -1.28 22.30 -8.95
C ALA A 17 -2.05 23.08 -7.86
N SER A 18 -3.23 23.64 -8.17
CA SER A 18 -4.09 24.30 -7.18
C SER A 18 -4.73 23.35 -6.16
N HIS A 19 -4.72 22.04 -6.42
CA HIS A 19 -5.27 21.00 -5.55
C HIS A 19 -4.20 20.21 -4.79
N GLN A 20 -2.93 20.58 -4.94
CA GLN A 20 -1.82 19.82 -4.38
C GLN A 20 -0.79 20.74 -3.72
N LYS A 21 -0.15 20.26 -2.65
CA LYS A 21 0.91 21.01 -1.98
C LYS A 21 1.86 20.07 -1.25
N ALA A 22 3.17 20.38 -1.26
CA ALA A 22 4.15 19.74 -0.39
C ALA A 22 3.90 20.08 1.09
N ASP A 23 2.91 19.45 1.70
CA ASP A 23 2.60 19.63 3.11
C ASP A 23 2.13 18.34 3.80
N LYS A 24 1.86 18.45 5.10
CA LYS A 24 1.38 17.34 5.92
C LYS A 24 0.04 16.80 5.44
N TRP A 25 -0.85 17.64 4.91
CA TRP A 25 -2.19 17.23 4.49
C TRP A 25 -2.11 16.34 3.24
N GLN A 26 -1.21 16.65 2.32
CA GLN A 26 -0.95 15.79 1.16
C GLN A 26 -0.50 14.38 1.56
N VAL A 27 0.32 14.26 2.61
CA VAL A 27 0.71 12.96 3.16
C VAL A 27 -0.46 12.26 3.86
N LEU A 28 -1.29 13.01 4.61
CA LEU A 28 -2.45 12.46 5.29
C LEU A 28 -3.50 11.90 4.33
N LYS A 29 -3.64 12.45 3.12
CA LYS A 29 -4.50 11.87 2.07
C LYS A 29 -4.13 10.42 1.76
N CYS A 30 -2.84 10.09 1.69
CA CYS A 30 -2.43 8.69 1.46
C CYS A 30 -2.89 7.75 2.58
N LEU A 31 -2.97 8.24 3.83
CA LEU A 31 -3.46 7.44 4.95
C LEU A 31 -4.99 7.29 4.93
N GLU A 32 -5.70 8.35 4.56
CA GLU A 32 -7.16 8.35 4.42
C GLU A 32 -7.63 7.29 3.42
N GLU A 33 -7.15 7.35 2.17
CA GLU A 33 -7.55 6.40 1.12
C GLU A 33 -7.09 4.97 1.47
N ALA A 34 -5.95 4.82 2.14
CA ALA A 34 -5.49 3.50 2.58
C ALA A 34 -6.40 2.90 3.67
N ALA A 35 -7.00 3.74 4.52
CA ALA A 35 -7.98 3.32 5.50
C ALA A 35 -9.31 2.92 4.83
N GLU A 36 -9.76 3.67 3.83
CA GLU A 36 -10.96 3.35 3.05
C GLU A 36 -10.79 2.04 2.27
N LEU A 37 -9.63 1.85 1.61
CA LEU A 37 -9.25 0.58 0.99
C LEU A 37 -9.28 -0.58 1.99
N ALA A 38 -8.84 -0.36 3.23
CA ALA A 38 -8.86 -1.40 4.25
C ALA A 38 -10.31 -1.79 4.64
N GLU A 39 -11.22 -0.83 4.76
CA GLU A 39 -12.64 -1.09 5.03
C GLU A 39 -13.31 -1.80 3.85
N ALA A 40 -13.13 -1.31 2.62
CA ALA A 40 -13.69 -1.94 1.43
C ALA A 40 -13.12 -3.35 1.21
N GLY A 41 -11.83 -3.56 1.47
CA GLY A 41 -11.19 -4.87 1.42
C GLY A 41 -11.77 -5.84 2.44
N LYS A 42 -12.04 -5.41 3.68
CA LYS A 42 -12.72 -6.24 4.67
C LYS A 42 -14.14 -6.61 4.26
N ALA A 43 -14.89 -5.66 3.69
CA ALA A 43 -16.23 -5.93 3.18
C ALA A 43 -16.20 -6.99 2.07
N TRP A 44 -15.29 -6.84 1.11
CA TRP A 44 -15.12 -7.83 0.04
C TRP A 44 -14.70 -9.21 0.56
N VAL A 45 -13.79 -9.30 1.53
CA VAL A 45 -13.40 -10.58 2.14
C VAL A 45 -14.57 -11.26 2.86
N LYS A 46 -15.51 -10.48 3.40
CA LYS A 46 -16.65 -11.00 4.16
C LYS A 46 -17.73 -11.63 3.28
N ASP A 47 -18.08 -10.99 2.15
CA ASP A 47 -19.22 -11.44 1.31
C ASP A 47 -18.88 -11.77 -0.14
N GLY A 48 -17.69 -11.42 -0.62
CA GLY A 48 -17.21 -11.76 -1.95
C GLY A 48 -18.03 -11.18 -3.10
N SER A 49 -18.92 -10.22 -2.84
CA SER A 49 -19.84 -9.70 -3.85
C SER A 49 -19.11 -8.87 -4.92
N ASP A 50 -19.65 -8.85 -6.15
CA ASP A 50 -19.11 -8.01 -7.22
C ASP A 50 -19.15 -6.51 -6.88
N VAL A 51 -20.17 -6.10 -6.12
CA VAL A 51 -20.29 -4.73 -5.61
C VAL A 51 -19.12 -4.38 -4.69
N ASN A 52 -18.79 -5.26 -3.72
CA ASN A 52 -17.69 -4.99 -2.81
C ASN A 52 -16.32 -5.19 -3.44
N ARG A 53 -16.21 -6.09 -4.42
CA ARG A 53 -15.02 -6.17 -5.26
C ARG A 53 -14.80 -4.86 -6.02
N ARG A 54 -15.86 -4.28 -6.57
CA ARG A 54 -15.79 -2.99 -7.27
C ARG A 54 -15.38 -1.87 -6.32
N ALA A 55 -16.03 -1.76 -5.16
CA ALA A 55 -15.68 -0.77 -4.14
C ALA A 55 -14.20 -0.87 -3.74
N MET A 56 -13.71 -2.07 -3.41
CA MET A 56 -12.29 -2.28 -3.06
C MET A 56 -11.33 -1.87 -4.19
N LEU A 57 -11.71 -2.10 -5.46
CA LEU A 57 -10.90 -1.67 -6.60
C LEU A 57 -10.91 -0.16 -6.82
N ASP A 58 -12.03 0.51 -6.55
CA ASP A 58 -12.14 1.96 -6.63
C ASP A 58 -11.25 2.61 -5.54
N GLU A 59 -11.34 2.15 -4.29
CA GLU A 59 -10.45 2.61 -3.21
C GLU A 59 -8.96 2.32 -3.49
N LEU A 60 -8.66 1.20 -4.15
CA LEU A 60 -7.28 0.90 -4.57
C LEU A 60 -6.78 1.92 -5.59
N ALA A 61 -7.64 2.36 -6.51
CA ALA A 61 -7.31 3.40 -7.47
C ALA A 61 -7.12 4.77 -6.78
N ASP A 62 -7.89 5.08 -5.74
CA ASP A 62 -7.73 6.32 -4.97
C ASP A 62 -6.42 6.35 -4.17
N VAL A 63 -5.98 5.21 -3.62
CA VAL A 63 -4.63 5.07 -3.06
C VAL A 63 -3.55 5.34 -4.13
N LEU A 64 -3.70 4.80 -5.34
CA LEU A 64 -2.74 5.07 -6.42
C LEU A 64 -2.75 6.55 -6.83
N GLN A 65 -3.91 7.17 -6.86
CA GLN A 65 -4.07 8.58 -7.20
C GLN A 65 -3.41 9.49 -6.16
N THR A 66 -3.58 9.19 -4.87
CA THR A 66 -2.94 9.98 -3.80
C THR A 66 -1.43 9.81 -3.78
N LEU A 67 -0.89 8.63 -4.13
CA LEU A 67 0.54 8.44 -4.32
C LEU A 67 1.08 9.23 -5.53
N ALA A 68 0.36 9.25 -6.65
CA ALA A 68 0.74 10.03 -7.82
C ALA A 68 0.80 11.54 -7.50
N ASN A 69 -0.22 12.03 -6.81
CA ASN A 69 -0.28 13.43 -6.36
C ASN A 69 0.81 13.73 -5.30
N LEU A 70 1.11 12.79 -4.40
CA LEU A 70 2.21 12.98 -3.44
C LEU A 70 3.56 13.13 -4.14
N ILE A 71 3.83 12.29 -5.15
CA ILE A 71 5.05 12.34 -5.95
C ILE A 71 5.18 13.69 -6.65
N ASP A 72 4.10 14.16 -7.28
CA ASP A 72 4.06 15.44 -8.00
C ASP A 72 4.22 16.63 -7.05
N ALA A 73 3.43 16.67 -5.98
CA ALA A 73 3.44 17.76 -5.00
C ALA A 73 4.81 17.96 -4.33
N TYR A 74 5.56 16.88 -4.10
CA TYR A 74 6.89 16.89 -3.50
C TYR A 74 8.02 16.94 -4.54
N GLU A 75 7.69 17.03 -5.84
CA GLU A 75 8.65 17.04 -6.94
C GLU A 75 9.60 15.82 -6.92
N ILE A 76 9.11 14.66 -6.47
CA ILE A 76 9.90 13.44 -6.35
C ILE A 76 10.23 12.94 -7.75
N THR A 77 11.52 12.86 -8.07
CA THR A 77 11.94 12.44 -9.41
C THR A 77 11.80 10.93 -9.61
N PRO A 78 11.64 10.46 -10.86
CA PRO A 78 11.64 9.04 -11.18
C PRO A 78 12.93 8.32 -10.72
N ASP A 79 14.06 9.02 -10.71
CA ASP A 79 15.35 8.46 -10.30
C ASP A 79 15.42 8.24 -8.79
N GLU A 80 14.98 9.21 -7.99
CA GLU A 80 14.91 9.10 -6.53
C GLU A 80 13.96 7.97 -6.11
N LEU A 81 12.80 7.88 -6.77
CA LEU A 81 11.83 6.82 -6.49
C LEU A 81 12.40 5.44 -6.87
N ARG A 82 13.04 5.31 -8.03
CA ARG A 82 13.67 4.05 -8.47
C ARG A 82 14.78 3.59 -7.52
N LEU A 83 15.64 4.50 -7.08
CA LEU A 83 16.69 4.20 -6.10
C LEU A 83 16.09 3.73 -4.77
N SER A 84 15.01 4.37 -4.32
CA SER A 84 14.30 3.99 -3.10
C SER A 84 13.64 2.62 -3.22
N CYS A 85 13.00 2.32 -4.36
CA CYS A 85 12.47 0.99 -4.66
C CYS A 85 13.56 -0.09 -4.67
N GLY A 86 14.75 0.20 -5.21
CA GLY A 86 15.90 -0.72 -5.20
C GLY A 86 16.34 -1.08 -3.78
N ARG A 87 16.47 -0.09 -2.89
CA ARG A 87 16.83 -0.33 -1.48
C ARG A 87 15.76 -1.15 -0.74
N VAL A 88 14.48 -0.92 -1.01
CA VAL A 88 13.38 -1.72 -0.45
C VAL A 88 13.43 -3.16 -0.97
N PHE A 89 13.70 -3.34 -2.27
CA PHE A 89 13.85 -4.66 -2.88
C PHE A 89 15.02 -5.44 -2.28
N GLU A 90 16.18 -4.83 -2.10
CA GLU A 90 17.35 -5.46 -1.47
C GLU A 90 17.03 -5.90 -0.03
N LYS A 91 16.41 -5.02 0.76
CA LYS A 91 15.99 -5.32 2.14
C LYS A 91 15.00 -6.49 2.20
N ASN A 92 14.03 -6.54 1.29
CA ASN A 92 13.04 -7.61 1.24
C ASN A 92 13.63 -8.91 0.68
N SER A 93 14.59 -8.83 -0.22
CA SER A 93 15.35 -9.98 -0.72
C SER A 93 16.17 -10.62 0.40
N ALA A 94 16.85 -9.82 1.21
CA ALA A 94 17.59 -10.31 2.38
C ALA A 94 16.68 -10.99 3.42
N ARG A 95 15.40 -10.61 3.49
CA ARG A 95 14.37 -11.25 4.33
C ARG A 95 13.76 -12.50 3.70
N GLY A 96 14.14 -12.86 2.47
CA GLY A 96 13.57 -14.00 1.74
C GLY A 96 12.13 -13.78 1.25
N MET A 97 11.63 -12.53 1.20
CA MET A 97 10.23 -12.24 0.85
C MET A 97 9.84 -12.61 -0.59
N TYR A 98 10.82 -12.86 -1.46
CA TYR A 98 10.63 -13.29 -2.85
C TYR A 98 10.87 -14.79 -3.07
N LEU A 99 11.11 -15.54 -2.00
CA LEU A 99 11.28 -16.99 -2.02
C LEU A 99 10.04 -17.68 -1.43
N PRO A 100 9.77 -18.95 -1.77
CA PRO A 100 8.71 -19.71 -1.12
C PRO A 100 8.90 -19.74 0.40
N GLY A 101 7.86 -19.42 1.14
CA GLY A 101 7.89 -19.36 2.60
C GLY A 101 6.50 -19.12 3.19
N ALA A 102 6.35 -19.33 4.49
CA ALA A 102 5.12 -18.98 5.18
C ALA A 102 4.89 -17.47 5.12
N ARG A 103 3.63 -17.05 4.98
CA ARG A 103 3.27 -15.64 5.10
C ARG A 103 3.75 -15.15 6.47
N SER A 104 4.69 -14.21 6.49
CA SER A 104 5.07 -13.52 7.72
C SER A 104 3.78 -12.93 8.31
N ARG A 105 3.37 -13.38 9.50
CA ARG A 105 2.31 -12.71 10.24
C ARG A 105 2.73 -11.24 10.33
N MET A 106 1.92 -10.31 9.81
CA MET A 106 2.02 -8.92 10.27
C MET A 106 1.91 -9.02 11.78
N SER A 107 2.95 -8.65 12.51
CA SER A 107 3.07 -8.86 13.95
C SER A 107 1.74 -8.61 14.67
N ARG A 108 1.12 -9.70 15.13
CA ARG A 108 0.41 -9.81 16.40
C ARG A 108 1.04 -10.98 17.13
N GLU A 109 2.33 -10.87 17.43
CA GLU A 109 2.91 -11.64 18.53
C GLU A 109 2.68 -10.80 19.78
N GLY A 110 1.71 -11.19 20.62
CA GLY A 110 1.35 -10.44 21.82
C GLY A 110 0.03 -10.78 22.52
N ASP A 111 -0.93 -11.44 21.86
CA ASP A 111 -2.19 -11.85 22.52
C ASP A 111 -2.08 -13.21 23.25
N GLU A 112 -0.97 -13.42 23.96
CA GLU A 112 -0.90 -14.39 25.05
C GLU A 112 -0.99 -13.61 26.37
N HIS A 113 -2.19 -13.16 26.73
CA HIS A 113 -2.52 -13.06 28.15
C HIS A 113 -3.02 -14.43 28.58
N ALA A 114 -2.05 -15.26 28.95
CA ALA A 114 -2.27 -16.42 29.78
C ALA A 114 -3.12 -15.98 30.99
N GLY A 115 -4.21 -16.70 31.23
CA GLY A 115 -4.98 -16.58 32.46
C GLY A 115 -4.05 -16.75 33.65
N ASN A 116 -4.06 -15.77 34.54
CA ASN A 116 -3.49 -15.94 35.86
C ASN A 116 -4.62 -16.41 36.78
N ASP A 117 -4.81 -17.73 36.83
CA ASP A 117 -5.40 -18.37 37.99
C ASP A 117 -4.42 -18.18 39.16
N ALA A 118 -4.84 -17.41 40.15
CA ALA A 118 -4.30 -17.42 41.51
C ALA A 118 -5.46 -17.16 42.48
#